data_AF-A0A0F3NGD6-F1
#
_entry.id   AF-A0A0F3NGD6-F1
#
_cell.length_a   1.000
_cell.length_b   1.000
_cell.length_c   1.000
_cell.angle_alpha   90.00
_cell.angle_beta   90.00
_cell.angle_gamma   90.00
#
_symmetry.space_group_name_H-M   'P 1'
#
loop_
_entity.id
_entity.type
_entity.pdbx_description
1 polymer ?
#
loop_
_entity_poly.entity_id
_entity_poly.type
_entity_poly.pdbx_seq_one_letter_code
_entity_poly.pdbx_strand_id
1 'polypeptide(L)' 'MGATNPKEAAKGTIRADFAESIDANCVHGSDNADNAKREIMFFFGECEIFKR' A
#
# COMPACT_ATOMS: atom_id res chain seq x y z
N MET A 1 -3.72 5.41 2.45
CA MET A 1 -3.06 4.54 3.44
C MET A 1 -2.83 5.26 4.76
N GLY A 2 -2.20 6.44 4.74
CA GLY A 2 -1.79 7.18 5.95
C GLY A 2 -0.27 7.17 6.11
N ALA A 3 0.25 7.97 7.04
CA ALA A 3 1.68 7.96 7.39
C ALA A 3 2.15 6.54 7.77
N THR A 4 3.43 6.23 7.55
CA THR A 4 3.99 4.90 7.83
C THR A 4 3.89 4.51 9.29
N ASN A 5 4.13 5.45 10.20
CA ASN A 5 3.87 5.28 11.62
C ASN A 5 2.38 5.54 11.90
N PRO A 6 1.62 4.55 12.40
CA PRO A 6 0.19 4.74 12.65
C PRO A 6 -0.12 5.85 13.66
N LYS A 7 0.81 6.15 14.58
CA LYS A 7 0.67 7.24 15.55
C LYS A 7 0.66 8.63 14.91
N GLU A 8 1.20 8.75 13.70
CA GLU A 8 1.26 9.99 12.90
C GLU A 8 0.22 10.00 11.77
N ALA A 9 -0.48 8.88 11.57
CA ALA A 9 -1.48 8.76 10.52
C ALA A 9 -2.76 9.52 10.88
N ALA A 10 -3.31 10.26 9.92
CA ALA A 10 -4.56 10.99 10.13
C ALA A 10 -5.72 10.02 10.42
N LYS A 11 -6.65 10.43 11.29
CA LYS A 11 -7.85 9.66 11.65
C LYS A 11 -8.65 9.27 10.39
N GLY A 12 -9.13 8.03 10.32
CA GLY A 12 -9.90 7.51 9.18
C GLY A 12 -9.02 7.02 8.03
N THR A 13 -7.69 7.07 8.16
CA THR A 13 -6.79 6.38 7.23
C THR A 13 -6.61 4.92 7.67
N ILE A 14 -6.33 4.04 6.70
CA ILE A 14 -6.15 2.60 6.96
C ILE A 14 -5.16 2.34 8.11
N ARG A 15 -4.03 3.05 8.14
CA ARG A 15 -3.03 2.85 9.20
C ARG A 15 -3.48 3.42 10.56
N ALA A 16 -4.25 4.50 10.59
CA ALA A 16 -4.79 4.99 11.87
C ALA A 16 -5.81 4.00 12.47
N ASP A 17 -6.57 3.31 11.62
CA ASP A 17 -7.69 2.49 12.06
C ASP A 17 -7.31 1.01 12.25
N PHE A 18 -6.29 0.49 11.56
CA PHE A 18 -6.02 -0.96 11.48
C PHE A 18 -4.56 -1.39 11.71
N ALA A 19 -3.58 -0.48 11.79
CA ALA A 19 -2.18 -0.87 12.01
C ALA A 19 -1.85 -0.98 13.50
N GLU A 20 -1.08 -2.02 13.86
CA GLU A 20 -0.68 -2.27 15.25
C GLU A 20 0.56 -1.47 15.66
N SER A 21 1.52 -1.34 14.74
CA SER A 21 2.80 -0.67 14.97
C SER A 21 3.40 -0.16 13.66
N ILE A 22 4.57 0.49 13.72
CA ILE A 22 5.30 0.93 12.52
C ILE A 22 5.77 -0.26 11.66
N ASP A 23 6.12 -1.37 12.29
CA ASP A 23 6.60 -2.59 11.63
C ASP A 23 5.42 -3.45 11.13
N ALA A 24 4.33 -3.50 11.90
CA ALA A 24 3.08 -4.19 11.55
C ALA A 24 2.01 -3.18 11.09
N ASN A 25 2.30 -2.47 9.99
CA ASN A 25 1.52 -1.31 9.56
C ASN A 25 0.37 -1.60 8.56
N CYS A 26 -0.12 -2.84 8.56
CA CYS A 26 -1.30 -3.33 7.83
C CYS A 26 -1.18 -3.39 6.29
N VAL A 27 -0.73 -2.32 5.62
CA VAL A 27 -0.80 -2.21 4.15
C VAL A 27 0.47 -1.66 3.51
N HIS A 28 0.76 -2.16 2.30
CA HIS A 28 1.74 -1.64 1.35
C HIS A 28 1.03 -0.94 0.19
N GLY A 29 1.73 -0.01 -0.46
CA GLY A 29 1.33 0.56 -1.73
C GLY A 29 2.52 1.25 -2.39
N SER A 30 2.62 1.13 -3.71
CA SER A 30 3.72 1.72 -4.47
C SER A 30 3.77 3.24 -4.27
N ASP A 31 4.97 3.78 -4.14
CA ASP A 31 5.24 5.17 -3.78
C ASP A 31 5.29 6.13 -4.99
N ASN A 32 5.46 5.60 -6.21
CA ASN A 32 5.41 6.36 -7.46
C ASN A 32 5.03 5.48 -8.66
N ALA A 33 4.79 6.11 -9.81
CA ALA A 33 4.30 5.43 -11.01
C ALA A 33 5.28 4.40 -11.60
N ASP A 34 6.59 4.64 -11.51
CA ASP A 34 7.58 3.70 -12.04
C ASP A 34 7.75 2.50 -11.11
N ASN A 35 7.72 2.72 -9.80
CA ASN A 35 7.69 1.65 -8.81
C ASN A 35 6.41 0.83 -8.91
N ALA A 36 5.25 1.48 -9.14
CA ALA A 36 3.99 0.78 -9.37
C ALA A 36 4.07 -0.18 -10.57
N LYS A 37 4.60 0.27 -11.72
CA LYS A 37 4.79 -0.62 -12.89
C LYS A 37 5.66 -1.83 -12.54
N ARG A 38 6.78 -1.61 -11.84
CA ARG A 38 7.70 -2.70 -11.45
C ARG A 38 7.06 -3.67 -10.47
N GLU A 39 6.40 -3.18 -9.44
CA GLU A 39 5.78 -4.00 -8.39
C GLU A 39 4.58 -4.79 -8.94
N ILE A 40 3.75 -4.18 -9.80
CA ILE A 40 2.64 -4.89 -10.44
C ILE A 40 3.17 -6.06 -11.28
N MET A 41 4.20 -5.84 -12.11
CA MET A 41 4.81 -6.88 -12.93
C MET A 41 5.64 -7.91 -12.14
N PHE A 42 6.01 -7.59 -10.90
CA PHE A 42 6.66 -8.54 -10.00
C PHE A 42 5.68 -9.61 -9.51
N PHE A 43 4.43 -9.25 -9.25
CA PHE A 43 3.42 -10.16 -8.73
C PHE A 43 2.49 -10.77 -9.78
N PHE A 44 2.24 -10.07 -10.89
CA PHE A 44 1.23 -10.45 -11.88
C PHE A 44 1.79 -10.38 -13.30
N GLY A 45 1.47 -11.38 -14.11
CA GLY A 45 1.65 -11.32 -15.56
C GLY A 45 0.63 -10.38 -16.23
N GLU A 46 0.95 -9.87 -17.42
CA GLU A 46 0.07 -8.93 -18.14
C GLU A 46 -1.33 -9.53 -18.42
N CYS A 47 -1.42 -10.85 -18.61
CA CYS A 47 -2.69 -11.55 -18.84
C CYS A 47 -3.53 -11.77 -17.57
N GLU A 48 -3.03 -11.42 -16.39
CA GLU A 48 -3.74 -11.53 -15.11
C GLU A 48 -4.41 -10.20 -14.70
N ILE A 49 -4.27 -9.14 -15.51
CA ILE A 49 -4.85 -7.82 -15.27
C ILE A 49 -6.10 -7.62 -16.15
N PHE A 50 -7.27 -7.80 -15.55
CA PHE A 50 -8.56 -7.67 -16.22
C PHE A 50 -9.14 -6.25 -16.08
N LYS A 51 -8.93 -5.40 -17.10
CA LYS A 51 -9.53 -4.06 -17.15
C LYS A 51 -11.05 -4.16 -17.34
N ARG A 52 -11.79 -3.27 -16.68
CA ARG A 52 -13.26 -3.19 -16.75
C ARG A 52 -13.71 -2.03 -17.62
#